data_AF-I9WTT1-F1
#
_entry.id   AF-I9WTT1-F1
#
_cell.length_a   1.000
_cell.length_b   1.000
_cell.length_c   1.000
_cell.angle_alpha   90.00
_cell.angle_beta   90.00
_cell.angle_gamma   90.00
#
_symmetry.space_group_name_H-M   'P 1'
#
loop_
_entity.id
_entity.type
_entity.pdbx_description
1 polymer ?
#
loop_
_entity_poly.entity_id
_entity_poly.type
_entity_poly.pdbx_seq_one_letter_code
_entity_poly.pdbx_strand_id
1 'polypeptide(L)'
;MRPFLEKLDANIIEAIEENEEFNIEGFEKDFKTMLFDRDGVETECDLQVDCKELLSLLKDKINESVANFFAGFSKVMAENIDDQCRAFHIFLGGNARRSALVKQAFENAKEKQLKDYNQKTSKDDFTFVIYEPLGTEKSDKQILELTGEDVSNTPAYLKPTCKTGVAFGLLESRDKAKGIEMPSISSNPVFKYDLGIEIEGKFHAKIHRDSLKPNEYQIFQTKEEWGGFDELEIRYSDKALANTNTLNIQDMQLISIALEEVEEVDVKVCCVDSQSIKVGLFKDDQLIYESEVEKLW
;
A
#
# COMPACT_ATOMS: atom_id res chain seq x y z
N MET A 1 -7.19 6.88 -22.45
CA MET A 1 -6.82 6.11 -21.24
C MET A 1 -7.97 5.89 -20.26
N ARG A 2 -8.63 6.93 -19.72
CA ARG A 2 -9.70 6.73 -18.71
C ARG A 2 -10.80 5.72 -19.11
N PRO A 3 -11.33 5.73 -20.35
CA PRO A 3 -12.35 4.76 -20.75
C PRO A 3 -11.85 3.32 -20.77
N PHE A 4 -10.56 3.09 -21.09
CA PHE A 4 -9.93 1.78 -20.97
C PHE A 4 -10.06 1.25 -19.53
N LEU A 5 -9.70 2.04 -18.52
CA LEU A 5 -9.77 1.61 -17.13
C LEU A 5 -11.20 1.41 -16.60
N GLU A 6 -12.13 2.27 -16.99
CA GLU A 6 -13.49 2.29 -16.43
C GLU A 6 -14.47 1.33 -17.12
N LYS A 7 -14.19 0.94 -18.37
CA LYS A 7 -15.09 0.11 -19.19
C LYS A 7 -14.53 -1.28 -19.51
N LEU A 8 -13.41 -1.68 -18.90
CA LEU A 8 -12.94 -3.07 -18.96
C LEU A 8 -13.95 -3.99 -18.27
N ASP A 9 -14.31 -5.05 -18.98
CA ASP A 9 -15.05 -6.20 -18.44
C ASP A 9 -14.32 -7.51 -18.77
N ALA A 10 -14.86 -8.63 -18.30
CA ALA A 10 -14.22 -9.93 -18.48
C ALA A 10 -14.02 -10.29 -19.95
N ASN A 11 -14.97 -9.97 -20.83
CA ASN A 11 -14.91 -10.31 -22.25
C ASN A 11 -13.83 -9.48 -22.95
N ILE A 12 -13.74 -8.19 -22.62
CA ILE A 12 -12.72 -7.30 -23.21
C ILE A 12 -11.32 -7.71 -22.71
N ILE A 13 -11.20 -8.10 -21.43
CA ILE A 13 -9.93 -8.60 -20.87
C ILE A 13 -9.49 -9.86 -21.61
N GLU A 14 -10.37 -10.85 -21.77
CA GLU A 14 -10.09 -12.10 -22.49
C GLU A 14 -9.68 -11.83 -23.94
N ALA A 15 -10.44 -10.99 -24.65
CA ALA A 15 -10.10 -10.61 -26.03
C ALA A 15 -8.73 -9.94 -26.15
N ILE A 16 -8.33 -9.07 -25.21
CA ILE A 16 -6.98 -8.48 -25.20
C ILE A 16 -5.90 -9.56 -24.98
N GLU A 17 -6.13 -10.51 -24.08
CA GLU A 17 -5.16 -11.57 -23.76
C GLU A 17 -4.95 -12.52 -24.93
N GLU A 18 -6.02 -12.87 -25.64
CA GLU A 18 -6.03 -13.76 -26.80
C GLU A 18 -5.65 -13.06 -28.12
N ASN A 19 -5.45 -11.74 -28.09
CA ASN A 19 -5.22 -10.88 -29.25
C ASN A 19 -6.40 -10.89 -30.25
N GLU A 20 -7.63 -10.99 -29.74
CA GLU A 20 -8.87 -10.87 -30.50
C GLU A 20 -9.30 -9.40 -30.67
N GLU A 21 -10.30 -9.19 -31.54
CA GLU A 21 -10.86 -7.87 -31.78
C GLU A 21 -11.76 -7.41 -30.62
N PHE A 22 -11.54 -6.20 -30.14
CA PHE A 22 -12.34 -5.59 -29.07
C PHE A 22 -12.53 -4.10 -29.33
N ASN A 23 -13.60 -3.56 -28.75
CA ASN A 23 -13.90 -2.13 -28.80
C ASN A 23 -14.26 -1.62 -27.40
N ILE A 24 -13.69 -0.48 -27.04
CA ILE A 24 -14.01 0.22 -25.80
C ILE A 24 -14.49 1.61 -26.18
N GLU A 25 -15.77 1.90 -25.93
CA GLU A 25 -16.37 3.17 -26.29
C GLU A 25 -15.62 4.36 -25.64
N GLY A 26 -15.09 5.26 -26.48
CA GLY A 26 -14.32 6.43 -26.07
C GLY A 26 -12.82 6.15 -25.85
N PHE A 27 -12.33 4.97 -26.22
CA PHE A 27 -10.91 4.64 -26.22
C PHE A 27 -10.44 4.33 -27.63
N GLU A 28 -9.44 5.07 -28.09
CA GLU A 28 -8.72 4.82 -29.33
C GLU A 28 -7.33 4.24 -28.99
N LYS A 29 -6.78 3.42 -29.89
CA LYS A 29 -5.44 2.81 -29.70
C LYS A 29 -4.33 3.70 -30.26
N ASP A 30 -4.66 4.50 -31.26
CA ASP A 30 -3.72 5.33 -32.00
C ASP A 30 -3.99 6.80 -31.68
N PHE A 31 -2.94 7.53 -31.32
CA PHE A 31 -3.00 8.94 -30.95
C PHE A 31 -1.96 9.72 -31.74
N LYS A 32 -2.36 10.86 -32.28
CA LYS A 32 -1.44 11.83 -32.88
C LYS A 32 -1.18 12.95 -31.89
N THR A 33 0.09 13.22 -31.61
CA THR A 33 0.49 14.33 -30.75
C THR A 33 1.71 15.05 -31.32
N MET A 34 1.80 16.35 -31.08
CA MET A 34 2.99 17.13 -31.37
C MET A 34 3.90 17.07 -30.14
N LEU A 35 5.14 16.63 -30.33
CA LEU A 35 6.18 16.65 -29.30
C LEU A 35 7.25 17.67 -29.69
N PHE A 36 7.88 18.27 -28.68
CA PHE A 36 8.98 19.20 -28.86
C PHE A 36 10.29 18.49 -28.56
N ASP A 37 11.27 18.67 -29.43
CA ASP A 37 12.65 18.29 -29.11
C ASP A 37 13.32 19.31 -28.19
N ARG A 38 14.60 19.08 -27.86
CA ARG A 38 15.38 19.95 -26.97
C ARG A 38 15.63 21.34 -27.56
N ASP A 39 15.50 21.49 -28.87
CA ASP A 39 15.70 22.74 -29.61
C ASP A 39 14.37 23.48 -29.85
N GLY A 40 13.25 22.93 -29.37
CA GLY A 40 11.91 23.50 -29.48
C GLY A 40 11.26 23.25 -30.84
N VAL A 41 11.75 22.30 -31.63
CA VAL A 41 11.16 21.92 -32.91
C VAL A 41 9.99 20.97 -32.69
N GLU A 42 8.85 21.31 -33.30
CA GLU A 42 7.65 20.48 -33.29
C GLU A 42 7.80 19.28 -34.22
N THR A 43 7.61 18.08 -33.69
CA THR A 43 7.56 16.82 -34.45
C THR A 43 6.22 16.14 -34.21
N GLU A 44 5.51 15.82 -35.30
CA GLU A 44 4.31 14.97 -35.21
C GLU A 44 4.74 13.54 -34.86
N CYS A 45 4.16 13.00 -33.79
CA CYS A 45 4.41 11.64 -33.34
C CYS A 45 3.10 10.85 -33.34
N ASP A 46 3.11 9.73 -34.05
CA ASP A 46 2.08 8.71 -33.99
C ASP A 46 2.40 7.78 -32.81
N LEU A 47 1.55 7.80 -31.78
CA LEU A 47 1.66 6.94 -30.61
C LEU A 47 0.62 5.83 -30.71
N GLN A 48 1.07 4.59 -30.57
CA GLN A 48 0.18 3.43 -30.51
C GLN A 48 0.26 2.80 -29.13
N VAL A 49 -0.91 2.51 -28.55
CA VAL A 49 -1.01 1.82 -27.26
C VAL A 49 -1.02 0.32 -27.49
N ASP A 50 0.00 -0.36 -26.97
CA ASP A 50 -0.05 -1.81 -26.77
C ASP A 50 -1.00 -2.10 -25.60
N CYS A 51 -2.25 -2.46 -25.94
CA CYS A 51 -3.26 -2.76 -24.93
C CYS A 51 -2.93 -3.99 -24.09
N LYS A 52 -2.12 -4.92 -24.61
CA LYS A 52 -1.75 -6.14 -23.90
C LYS A 52 -0.66 -5.86 -22.89
N GLU A 53 0.36 -5.10 -23.28
CA GLU A 53 1.38 -4.60 -22.36
C GLU A 53 0.75 -3.70 -21.28
N LEU A 54 -0.13 -2.78 -21.68
CA LEU A 54 -0.87 -1.93 -20.75
C LEU A 54 -1.71 -2.75 -19.76
N LEU A 55 -2.43 -3.77 -20.23
CA LEU A 55 -3.22 -4.66 -19.38
C LEU A 55 -2.32 -5.41 -18.40
N SER A 56 -1.18 -5.92 -18.85
CA SER A 56 -0.19 -6.59 -18.00
C SER A 56 0.31 -5.65 -16.90
N LEU A 57 0.75 -4.45 -17.27
CA LEU A 57 1.26 -3.46 -16.33
C LEU A 57 0.22 -3.10 -15.26
N LEU A 58 -1.04 -2.94 -15.67
CA LEU A 58 -2.14 -2.66 -14.75
C LEU A 58 -2.41 -3.83 -13.81
N LYS A 59 -2.46 -5.06 -14.33
CA LYS A 59 -2.63 -6.28 -13.52
C LYS A 59 -1.51 -6.39 -12.49
N ASP A 60 -0.26 -6.18 -12.89
CA ASP A 60 0.90 -6.27 -12.00
C ASP A 60 0.82 -5.24 -10.88
N LYS A 61 0.55 -3.98 -11.20
CA LYS A 61 0.43 -2.90 -10.18
C LYS A 61 -0.75 -3.10 -9.23
N ILE A 62 -1.88 -3.58 -9.73
CA ILE A 62 -3.05 -3.89 -8.90
C ILE A 62 -2.74 -5.09 -8.00
N ASN A 63 -2.14 -6.16 -8.53
CA ASN A 63 -1.76 -7.34 -7.76
C ASN A 63 -0.75 -7.01 -6.67
N GLU A 64 0.23 -6.14 -6.95
CA GLU A 64 1.19 -5.63 -5.96
C GLU A 64 0.48 -4.91 -4.80
N SER A 65 -0.50 -4.06 -5.14
CA SER A 65 -1.28 -3.32 -4.14
C SER A 65 -2.17 -4.24 -3.30
N VAL A 66 -2.80 -5.24 -3.92
CA VAL A 66 -3.62 -6.24 -3.22
C VAL A 66 -2.76 -7.13 -2.33
N ALA A 67 -1.56 -7.53 -2.77
CA ALA A 67 -0.62 -8.28 -1.96
C ALA A 67 -0.18 -7.49 -0.71
N ASN A 68 0.09 -6.19 -0.87
CA ASN A 68 0.38 -5.30 0.25
C ASN A 68 -0.79 -5.21 1.24
N PHE A 69 -2.02 -5.08 0.74
CA PHE A 69 -3.21 -5.08 1.60
C PHE A 69 -3.30 -6.36 2.44
N PHE A 70 -3.16 -7.52 1.81
CA PHE A 70 -3.23 -8.80 2.53
C PHE A 70 -2.06 -9.03 3.48
N ALA A 71 -0.85 -8.55 3.16
CA ALA A 71 0.29 -8.62 4.07
C ALA A 71 0.02 -7.81 5.36
N GLY A 72 -0.50 -6.59 5.23
CA GLY A 72 -0.90 -5.77 6.38
C GLY A 72 -2.02 -6.43 7.19
N PHE A 73 -3.01 -6.98 6.51
CA PHE A 73 -4.08 -7.74 7.13
C PHE A 73 -3.56 -8.97 7.90
N SER A 74 -2.70 -9.79 7.30
CA SER A 74 -2.13 -10.97 7.96
C SER A 74 -1.35 -10.63 9.22
N LYS A 75 -0.64 -9.49 9.23
CA LYS A 75 0.04 -8.97 10.42
C LYS A 75 -0.95 -8.67 11.54
N VAL A 76 -2.00 -7.90 11.23
CA VAL A 76 -3.05 -7.56 12.21
C VAL A 76 -3.75 -8.81 12.73
N MET A 77 -4.04 -9.79 11.87
CA MET A 77 -4.62 -11.07 12.25
C MET A 77 -3.74 -11.83 13.25
N ALA A 78 -2.43 -11.86 13.02
CA ALA A 78 -1.48 -12.55 13.90
C ALA A 78 -1.37 -11.90 15.29
N GLU A 79 -1.51 -10.58 15.34
CA GLU A 79 -1.30 -9.79 16.57
C GLU A 79 -2.58 -9.59 17.40
N ASN A 80 -3.75 -9.51 16.77
CA ASN A 80 -4.93 -8.92 17.41
C ASN A 80 -6.21 -9.75 17.36
N ILE A 81 -6.23 -10.90 16.66
CA ILE A 81 -7.48 -11.61 16.46
C ILE A 81 -7.78 -12.63 17.56
N ASP A 82 -8.90 -12.36 18.24
CA ASP A 82 -9.67 -13.30 19.04
C ASP A 82 -9.96 -14.56 18.20
N ASP A 83 -9.80 -15.72 18.80
CA ASP A 83 -10.14 -17.04 18.26
C ASP A 83 -11.60 -17.16 17.78
N GLN A 84 -12.42 -16.13 17.97
CA GLN A 84 -13.77 -15.97 17.46
C GLN A 84 -13.90 -15.25 16.10
N CYS A 85 -12.85 -14.65 15.52
CA CYS A 85 -12.99 -14.01 14.20
C CYS A 85 -13.14 -15.06 13.10
N ARG A 86 -14.33 -15.15 12.48
CA ARG A 86 -14.66 -16.16 11.44
C ARG A 86 -14.84 -15.58 10.05
N ALA A 87 -14.92 -14.27 9.91
CA ALA A 87 -15.16 -13.64 8.62
C ALA A 87 -14.46 -12.28 8.50
N PHE A 88 -13.91 -12.01 7.32
CA PHE A 88 -13.41 -10.70 6.94
C PHE A 88 -14.20 -10.14 5.76
N HIS A 89 -14.82 -9.00 6.01
CA HIS A 89 -15.75 -8.34 5.09
C HIS A 89 -15.02 -7.23 4.32
N ILE A 90 -14.93 -7.36 2.99
CA ILE A 90 -14.19 -6.46 2.11
C ILE A 90 -15.18 -5.66 1.24
N PHE A 91 -15.18 -4.34 1.43
CA PHE A 91 -15.93 -3.40 0.60
C PHE A 91 -14.98 -2.62 -0.30
N LEU A 92 -15.12 -2.78 -1.62
CA LEU A 92 -14.33 -1.99 -2.57
C LEU A 92 -14.94 -0.59 -2.72
N GLY A 93 -14.17 0.42 -2.34
CA GLY A 93 -14.59 1.82 -2.32
C GLY A 93 -14.00 2.69 -3.42
N GLY A 94 -14.53 3.90 -3.56
CA GLY A 94 -13.92 4.93 -4.42
C GLY A 94 -14.26 4.81 -5.91
N ASN A 95 -13.39 5.33 -6.77
CA ASN A 95 -13.55 5.23 -8.23
C ASN A 95 -13.17 3.83 -8.73
N ALA A 96 -12.16 3.21 -8.12
CA ALA A 96 -11.64 1.91 -8.53
C ALA A 96 -12.58 0.73 -8.22
N ARG A 97 -13.61 0.93 -7.39
CA ARG A 97 -14.55 -0.13 -7.00
C ARG A 97 -15.26 -0.85 -8.14
N ARG A 98 -15.42 -0.20 -9.31
CA ARG A 98 -16.07 -0.80 -10.48
C ARG A 98 -15.09 -1.53 -11.39
N SER A 99 -13.80 -1.49 -11.10
CA SER A 99 -12.77 -2.13 -11.91
C SER A 99 -12.87 -3.65 -11.82
N ALA A 100 -13.05 -4.30 -12.97
CA ALA A 100 -13.02 -5.76 -13.08
C ALA A 100 -11.67 -6.33 -12.61
N LEU A 101 -10.56 -5.65 -12.95
CA LEU A 101 -9.22 -6.05 -12.56
C LEU A 101 -9.02 -6.04 -11.05
N VAL A 102 -9.50 -5.00 -10.35
CA VAL A 102 -9.39 -4.93 -8.89
C VAL A 102 -10.19 -6.04 -8.23
N LYS A 103 -11.44 -6.26 -8.65
CA LYS A 103 -12.26 -7.36 -8.10
C LYS A 103 -11.58 -8.71 -8.31
N GLN A 104 -11.09 -8.98 -9.52
CA GLN A 104 -10.38 -10.22 -9.84
C GLN A 104 -9.10 -10.41 -9.01
N ALA A 105 -8.31 -9.36 -8.82
CA ALA A 105 -7.10 -9.42 -8.01
C ALA A 105 -7.40 -9.76 -6.54
N PHE A 106 -8.45 -9.17 -5.96
CA PHE A 106 -8.90 -9.51 -4.62
C PHE A 106 -9.43 -10.95 -4.52
N GLU A 107 -10.23 -11.42 -5.48
CA GLU A 107 -10.72 -12.81 -5.50
C GLU A 107 -9.57 -13.83 -5.60
N ASN A 108 -8.60 -13.59 -6.49
CA ASN A 108 -7.42 -14.46 -6.62
C ASN A 108 -6.58 -14.49 -5.33
N ALA A 109 -6.35 -13.32 -4.73
CA ALA A 109 -5.60 -13.22 -3.49
C ALA A 109 -6.35 -13.88 -2.32
N LYS A 110 -7.68 -13.72 -2.25
CA LYS A 110 -8.55 -14.36 -1.27
C LYS A 110 -8.37 -15.88 -1.22
N GLU A 111 -8.39 -16.53 -2.38
CA GLU A 111 -8.23 -17.98 -2.47
C GLU A 111 -6.86 -18.43 -1.95
N LYS A 112 -5.80 -17.68 -2.26
CA LYS A 112 -4.45 -17.96 -1.76
C LYS A 112 -4.40 -17.82 -0.24
N GLN A 113 -4.95 -16.73 0.31
CA GLN A 113 -4.94 -16.47 1.75
C GLN A 113 -5.74 -17.52 2.54
N LEU A 114 -6.87 -17.99 2.00
CA LEU A 114 -7.66 -19.04 2.65
C LEU A 114 -6.91 -20.37 2.67
N LYS A 115 -6.21 -20.73 1.58
CA LYS A 115 -5.34 -21.91 1.54
C LYS A 115 -4.23 -21.82 2.57
N ASP A 116 -3.56 -20.67 2.66
CA ASP A 116 -2.47 -20.45 3.61
C ASP A 116 -2.96 -20.48 5.07
N TYR A 117 -4.15 -19.92 5.35
CA TYR A 117 -4.79 -19.99 6.66
C TYR A 117 -5.14 -21.43 7.04
N ASN A 118 -5.85 -22.16 6.18
CA ASN A 118 -6.27 -23.53 6.45
C ASN A 118 -5.07 -24.45 6.68
N GLN A 119 -3.97 -24.26 5.94
CA GLN A 119 -2.72 -25.00 6.15
C GLN A 119 -2.07 -24.69 7.50
N LYS A 120 -2.03 -23.42 7.91
CA LYS A 120 -1.40 -23.01 9.18
C LYS A 120 -2.21 -23.41 10.42
N THR A 121 -3.54 -23.29 10.35
CA THR A 121 -4.42 -23.51 11.51
C THR A 121 -5.00 -24.92 11.57
N SER A 122 -4.98 -25.65 10.44
CA SER A 122 -5.71 -26.91 10.26
C SER A 122 -7.23 -26.77 10.52
N LYS A 123 -7.77 -25.55 10.38
CA LYS A 123 -9.20 -25.24 10.56
C LYS A 123 -9.77 -24.66 9.27
N ASP A 124 -11.03 -24.98 8.99
CA ASP A 124 -11.81 -24.42 7.89
C ASP A 124 -12.96 -23.59 8.48
N ASP A 125 -12.58 -22.55 9.22
CA ASP A 125 -13.49 -21.76 10.04
C ASP A 125 -13.43 -20.25 9.77
N PHE A 126 -12.71 -19.87 8.71
CA PHE A 126 -12.52 -18.49 8.32
C PHE A 126 -12.99 -18.27 6.90
N THR A 127 -13.60 -17.12 6.61
CA THR A 127 -14.03 -16.77 5.26
C THR A 127 -13.76 -15.31 4.95
N PHE A 128 -13.59 -15.03 3.67
CA PHE A 128 -13.49 -13.68 3.14
C PHE A 128 -14.74 -13.40 2.30
N VAL A 129 -15.41 -12.29 2.58
CA VAL A 129 -16.61 -11.86 1.87
C VAL A 129 -16.31 -10.58 1.14
N ILE A 130 -16.20 -10.66 -0.19
CA ILE A 130 -16.06 -9.48 -1.06
C ILE A 130 -17.45 -9.07 -1.53
N TYR A 131 -17.82 -7.83 -1.21
CA TYR A 131 -19.13 -7.29 -1.57
C TYR A 131 -19.15 -6.69 -2.97
N GLU A 132 -20.33 -6.66 -3.59
CA GLU A 132 -20.51 -5.97 -4.86
C GLU A 132 -20.28 -4.47 -4.68
N PRO A 133 -19.80 -3.75 -5.72
CA PRO A 133 -19.48 -2.34 -5.60
C PRO A 133 -20.72 -1.52 -5.22
N LEU A 134 -20.66 -0.81 -4.09
CA LEU A 134 -21.81 -0.07 -3.56
C LEU A 134 -22.38 0.92 -4.58
N GLY A 135 -23.67 1.26 -4.48
CA GLY A 135 -24.31 2.19 -5.42
C GLY A 135 -24.32 1.68 -6.86
N THR A 136 -24.37 0.36 -7.03
CA THR A 136 -24.70 -0.34 -8.28
C THR A 136 -25.94 -1.20 -8.04
N GLU A 137 -26.67 -1.52 -9.11
CA GLU A 137 -27.86 -2.38 -8.99
C GLU A 137 -27.54 -3.77 -8.41
N LYS A 138 -26.34 -4.30 -8.69
CA LYS A 138 -25.86 -5.57 -8.11
C LYS A 138 -25.73 -5.45 -6.60
N SER A 139 -25.15 -4.35 -6.11
CA SER A 139 -25.07 -4.08 -4.68
C SER A 139 -26.44 -3.84 -4.05
N ASP A 140 -27.37 -3.16 -4.73
CA ASP A 140 -28.73 -2.95 -4.19
C ASP A 140 -29.45 -4.28 -3.99
N LYS A 141 -29.35 -5.20 -4.95
CA LYS A 141 -29.88 -6.57 -4.83
C LYS A 141 -29.22 -7.34 -3.68
N GLN A 142 -27.90 -7.26 -3.57
CA GLN A 142 -27.16 -7.89 -2.48
C GLN A 142 -27.55 -7.33 -1.11
N ILE A 143 -27.82 -6.01 -0.99
CA ILE A 143 -28.30 -5.38 0.25
C ILE A 143 -29.68 -5.90 0.60
N LEU A 144 -30.61 -5.96 -0.36
CA LEU A 144 -31.95 -6.51 -0.15
C LEU A 144 -31.91 -7.97 0.32
N GLU A 145 -31.08 -8.80 -0.32
CA GLU A 145 -30.92 -10.22 0.05
C GLU A 145 -30.36 -10.41 1.47
N LEU A 146 -29.42 -9.56 1.89
CA LEU A 146 -28.75 -9.69 3.19
C LEU A 146 -29.51 -9.02 4.34
N THR A 147 -30.23 -7.93 4.09
CA THR A 147 -30.81 -7.07 5.12
C THR A 147 -32.33 -6.99 5.08
N GLY A 148 -32.95 -7.37 3.96
CA GLY A 148 -34.37 -7.14 3.69
C GLY A 148 -34.71 -5.70 3.30
N GLU A 149 -33.73 -4.79 3.21
CA GLU A 149 -33.94 -3.39 2.85
C GLU A 149 -33.82 -3.17 1.32
N ASP A 150 -34.89 -2.66 0.71
CA ASP A 150 -34.87 -2.28 -0.71
C ASP A 150 -34.37 -0.84 -0.88
N VAL A 151 -33.10 -0.71 -1.26
CA VAL A 151 -32.45 0.57 -1.54
C VAL A 151 -32.44 0.94 -3.03
N SER A 152 -33.09 0.15 -3.89
CA SER A 152 -33.06 0.35 -5.36
C SER A 152 -33.57 1.74 -5.78
N ASN A 153 -34.63 2.21 -5.11
CA ASN A 153 -35.27 3.52 -5.33
C ASN A 153 -34.51 4.70 -4.73
N THR A 154 -33.43 4.45 -3.99
CA THR A 154 -32.61 5.53 -3.41
C THR A 154 -31.95 6.33 -4.53
N PRO A 155 -32.05 7.67 -4.52
CA PRO A 155 -31.33 8.51 -5.48
C PRO A 155 -29.82 8.22 -5.49
N ALA A 156 -29.20 8.19 -6.68
CA ALA A 156 -27.80 7.79 -6.85
C ALA A 156 -26.80 8.60 -5.99
N TYR A 157 -27.09 9.87 -5.70
CA TYR A 157 -26.25 10.74 -4.88
C TYR A 157 -26.36 10.45 -3.36
N LEU A 158 -27.38 9.71 -2.92
CA LEU A 158 -27.54 9.25 -1.54
C LEU A 158 -26.99 7.84 -1.33
N LYS A 159 -26.75 7.08 -2.39
CA LYS A 159 -26.21 5.72 -2.27
C LYS A 159 -24.77 5.78 -1.72
N PRO A 160 -24.43 4.97 -0.72
CA PRO A 160 -23.08 4.93 -0.18
C PRO A 160 -22.10 4.48 -1.26
N THR A 161 -20.92 5.09 -1.30
CA THR A 161 -19.89 4.75 -2.30
C THR A 161 -18.52 4.45 -1.73
N CYS A 162 -18.40 4.45 -0.40
CA CYS A 162 -17.13 4.41 0.33
C CYS A 162 -16.12 5.48 -0.16
N LYS A 163 -16.58 6.56 -0.82
CA LYS A 163 -15.77 7.75 -1.11
C LYS A 163 -15.71 8.61 0.14
N THR A 164 -14.70 8.38 0.96
CA THR A 164 -14.49 9.13 2.20
C THR A 164 -13.45 10.24 2.05
N GLY A 165 -12.47 10.10 1.15
CA GLY A 165 -11.35 11.04 1.03
C GLY A 165 -11.74 12.50 0.71
N VAL A 166 -12.74 12.72 -0.15
CA VAL A 166 -13.25 14.08 -0.43
C VAL A 166 -13.98 14.66 0.79
N ALA A 167 -14.70 13.82 1.54
CA ALA A 167 -15.36 14.24 2.76
C ALA A 167 -14.33 14.64 3.82
N PHE A 168 -13.31 13.81 4.06
CA PHE A 168 -12.21 14.14 4.98
C PHE A 168 -11.45 15.41 4.57
N GLY A 169 -11.08 15.57 3.30
CA GLY A 169 -10.41 16.79 2.84
C GLY A 169 -11.27 18.06 2.99
N LEU A 170 -12.59 17.95 2.79
CA LEU A 170 -13.54 19.05 3.07
C LEU A 170 -13.71 19.33 4.58
N LEU A 171 -13.56 18.32 5.43
CA LEU A 171 -13.60 18.44 6.88
C LEU A 171 -12.31 19.08 7.42
N GLU A 172 -11.14 18.66 6.93
CA GLU A 172 -9.83 19.23 7.28
C GLU A 172 -9.65 20.68 6.81
N SER A 173 -10.21 21.03 5.64
CA SER A 173 -10.06 22.37 5.06
C SER A 173 -10.96 23.45 5.66
N ARG A 174 -11.77 23.13 6.68
CA ARG A 174 -12.77 24.05 7.23
C ARG A 174 -12.63 24.22 8.74
N ASP A 175 -11.89 25.25 9.11
CA ASP A 175 -11.91 25.79 10.47
C ASP A 175 -13.24 26.53 10.69
N LYS A 176 -14.23 25.88 11.33
CA LYS A 176 -15.57 26.46 11.56
C LYS A 176 -16.07 26.22 12.97
N ALA A 177 -16.60 27.29 13.58
CA ALA A 177 -17.42 27.21 14.78
C ALA A 177 -18.64 26.29 14.52
N LYS A 178 -18.78 25.21 15.31
CA LYS A 178 -19.75 24.10 15.14
C LYS A 178 -19.43 23.09 14.03
N GLY A 179 -18.18 23.01 13.57
CA GLY A 179 -17.69 21.89 12.75
C GLY A 179 -17.55 20.59 13.55
N ILE A 180 -17.14 19.50 12.89
CA ILE A 180 -16.74 18.28 13.59
C ILE A 180 -15.42 18.59 14.29
N GLU A 181 -15.40 18.55 15.62
CA GLU A 181 -14.17 18.65 16.40
C GLU A 181 -13.33 17.39 16.13
N MET A 182 -12.11 17.56 15.62
CA MET A 182 -11.10 16.49 15.64
C MET A 182 -10.32 16.64 16.95
N PRO A 183 -10.64 15.86 18.01
CA PRO A 183 -9.87 15.92 19.23
C PRO A 183 -8.42 15.57 18.91
N SER A 184 -7.47 16.38 19.39
CA SER A 184 -6.06 16.04 19.30
C SER A 184 -5.86 14.73 20.04
N ILE A 185 -5.55 13.67 19.31
CA ILE A 185 -5.18 12.39 19.91
C ILE A 185 -3.82 12.60 20.56
N SER A 186 -3.69 12.31 21.85
CA SER A 186 -2.41 12.42 22.57
C SER A 186 -1.43 11.31 22.20
N SER A 187 -1.82 10.40 21.30
CA SER A 187 -0.90 9.41 20.72
C SER A 187 0.04 10.13 19.77
N ASN A 188 1.34 10.07 20.06
CA ASN A 188 2.36 10.47 19.11
C ASN A 188 2.11 9.75 17.77
N PRO A 189 2.30 10.43 16.63
CA PRO A 189 2.08 9.81 15.34
C PRO A 189 3.00 8.60 15.21
N VAL A 190 2.43 7.45 14.83
CA VAL A 190 3.17 6.20 14.66
C VAL A 190 4.22 6.40 13.56
N PHE A 191 5.42 5.89 13.79
CA PHE A 191 6.47 5.94 12.79
C PHE A 191 6.04 5.24 11.50
N LYS A 192 6.33 5.84 10.34
CA LYS A 192 5.74 5.43 9.07
C LYS A 192 6.43 4.23 8.43
N TYR A 193 7.70 3.98 8.74
CA TYR A 193 8.56 3.12 7.93
C TYR A 193 9.10 1.92 8.71
N ASP A 194 9.15 0.76 8.07
CA ASP A 194 9.98 -0.35 8.55
C ASP A 194 11.43 -0.08 8.11
N LEU A 195 12.40 -0.33 8.99
CA LEU A 195 13.83 -0.09 8.74
C LEU A 195 14.58 -1.42 8.66
N GLY A 196 15.50 -1.53 7.72
CA GLY A 196 16.20 -2.78 7.48
C GLY A 196 17.41 -2.64 6.58
N ILE A 197 17.92 -3.80 6.17
CA ILE A 197 19.10 -3.93 5.32
C ILE A 197 18.77 -4.74 4.07
N GLU A 198 19.61 -4.61 3.06
CA GLU A 198 19.61 -5.49 1.89
C GLU A 198 20.39 -6.76 2.20
N ILE A 199 19.79 -7.91 1.94
CA ILE A 199 20.49 -9.20 1.88
C ILE A 199 19.99 -9.92 0.62
N GLU A 200 20.91 -10.31 -0.26
CA GLU A 200 20.60 -11.02 -1.52
C GLU A 200 19.52 -10.32 -2.38
N GLY A 201 19.55 -8.99 -2.45
CA GLY A 201 18.59 -8.19 -3.24
C GLY A 201 17.18 -8.05 -2.63
N LYS A 202 16.99 -8.50 -1.38
CA LYS A 202 15.72 -8.45 -0.65
C LYS A 202 15.80 -7.64 0.63
N PHE A 203 14.69 -7.01 0.98
CA PHE A 203 14.55 -6.34 2.28
C PHE A 203 14.57 -7.34 3.41
N HIS A 204 15.36 -7.06 4.43
CA HIS A 204 15.31 -7.73 5.71
C HIS A 204 15.05 -6.69 6.80
N ALA A 205 13.83 -6.69 7.32
CA ALA A 205 13.44 -5.77 8.38
C ALA A 205 14.27 -6.07 9.64
N LYS A 206 14.92 -5.04 10.18
CA LYS A 206 15.65 -5.08 11.46
C LYS A 206 14.81 -4.43 12.56
N ILE A 207 14.13 -3.33 12.24
CA ILE A 207 13.24 -2.61 13.14
C ILE A 207 11.90 -2.40 12.45
N HIS A 208 10.82 -2.83 13.11
CA HIS A 208 9.47 -2.63 12.61
C HIS A 208 8.93 -1.26 13.02
N ARG A 209 8.12 -0.65 12.16
CA ARG A 209 7.57 0.69 12.40
C ARG A 209 6.75 0.81 13.69
N ASP A 210 6.11 -0.29 14.09
CA ASP A 210 5.27 -0.36 15.28
C ASP A 210 6.07 -0.55 16.58
N SER A 211 7.35 -0.92 16.50
CA SER A 211 8.22 -1.05 17.68
C SER A 211 8.92 0.26 18.06
N LEU A 212 9.05 1.20 17.12
CA LEU A 212 9.71 2.47 17.33
C LEU A 212 8.82 3.42 18.14
N LYS A 213 9.31 3.79 19.33
CA LYS A 213 8.70 4.83 20.16
C LYS A 213 9.49 6.13 20.03
N PRO A 214 8.81 7.28 19.99
CA PRO A 214 9.50 8.58 19.90
C PRO A 214 10.50 8.76 21.04
N ASN A 215 11.72 9.18 20.68
CA ASN A 215 12.82 9.42 21.61
C ASN A 215 13.33 8.18 22.36
N GLU A 216 13.02 6.96 21.87
CA GLU A 216 13.57 5.71 22.39
C GLU A 216 14.53 5.09 21.37
N TYR A 217 15.72 4.68 21.82
CA TYR A 217 16.72 4.04 20.98
C TYR A 217 16.48 2.53 20.89
N GLN A 218 16.45 2.01 19.68
CA GLN A 218 16.32 0.59 19.41
C GLN A 218 17.51 0.10 18.58
N ILE A 219 18.02 -1.09 18.91
CA ILE A 219 19.20 -1.65 18.24
C ILE A 219 18.90 -1.96 16.78
N PHE A 220 19.78 -1.50 15.89
CA PHE A 220 19.71 -1.75 14.45
C PHE A 220 20.82 -2.71 13.99
N GLN A 221 22.05 -2.47 14.43
CA GLN A 221 23.19 -3.38 14.28
C GLN A 221 23.93 -3.52 15.61
N THR A 222 24.34 -4.75 15.94
CA THR A 222 25.19 -4.98 17.12
C THR A 222 26.64 -4.66 16.81
N LYS A 223 27.46 -4.50 17.84
CA LYS A 223 28.91 -4.32 17.71
C LYS A 223 29.64 -5.42 16.92
N GLU A 224 29.07 -6.63 16.81
CA GLU A 224 29.61 -7.71 15.99
C GLU A 224 29.23 -7.57 14.50
N GLU A 225 28.09 -6.91 14.21
CA GLU A 225 27.63 -6.62 12.85
C GLU A 225 28.24 -5.32 12.32
N TRP A 226 28.48 -4.34 13.19
CA TRP A 226 29.01 -3.04 12.83
C TRP A 226 30.53 -3.09 12.62
N GLY A 227 30.96 -2.72 11.42
CA GLY A 227 32.37 -2.76 11.02
C GLY A 227 33.17 -1.49 11.27
N GLY A 228 32.63 -0.50 11.99
CA GLY A 228 33.31 0.79 12.21
C GLY A 228 33.36 1.69 10.98
N PHE A 229 32.35 1.59 10.10
CA PHE A 229 32.25 2.41 8.89
C PHE A 229 31.92 3.88 9.22
N ASP A 230 32.25 4.78 8.29
CA ASP A 230 31.90 6.21 8.36
C ASP A 230 30.48 6.51 7.85
N GLU A 231 29.78 5.50 7.34
CA GLU A 231 28.44 5.62 6.78
C GLU A 231 27.59 4.39 7.12
N LEU A 232 26.35 4.64 7.56
CA LEU A 232 25.34 3.61 7.76
C LEU A 232 24.27 3.69 6.67
N GLU A 233 24.13 2.60 5.92
CA GLU A 233 23.05 2.43 4.95
C GLU A 233 21.82 1.81 5.61
N ILE A 234 20.68 2.52 5.55
CA ILE A 234 19.38 2.02 6.01
C ILE A 234 18.42 1.97 4.83
N ARG A 235 17.92 0.76 4.53
CA ARG A 235 16.77 0.59 3.63
C ARG A 235 15.49 0.82 4.42
N TYR A 236 14.51 1.47 3.82
CA TYR A 236 13.23 1.72 4.46
C TYR A 236 12.05 1.62 3.48
N SER A 237 10.88 1.25 4.02
CA SER A 237 9.64 1.15 3.24
C SER A 237 8.40 1.39 4.10
N ASP A 238 7.40 2.04 3.51
CA ASP A 238 6.07 2.18 4.10
C ASP A 238 5.10 1.08 3.64
N LYS A 239 5.54 0.17 2.75
CA LYS A 239 4.76 -0.98 2.27
C LYS A 239 4.66 -2.06 3.33
N ALA A 240 3.46 -2.63 3.54
CA ALA A 240 3.25 -3.70 4.52
C ALA A 240 3.99 -5.00 4.17
N LEU A 241 4.28 -5.25 2.89
CA LEU A 241 5.13 -6.37 2.43
C LEU A 241 6.57 -6.31 2.97
N ALA A 242 7.02 -5.19 3.50
CA ALA A 242 8.32 -5.10 4.19
C ALA A 242 8.43 -6.12 5.33
N ASN A 243 7.30 -6.50 5.95
CA ASN A 243 7.27 -7.47 7.06
C ASN A 243 7.44 -8.94 6.61
N THR A 244 7.42 -9.25 5.32
CA THR A 244 7.47 -10.63 4.82
C THR A 244 8.85 -11.05 4.30
N ASN A 245 9.87 -10.18 4.34
CA ASN A 245 11.21 -10.39 3.75
C ASN A 245 11.19 -10.78 2.25
N THR A 246 10.11 -10.46 1.54
CA THR A 246 9.93 -10.76 0.10
C THR A 246 9.92 -9.51 -0.77
N LEU A 247 10.08 -8.33 -0.18
CA LEU A 247 10.06 -7.07 -0.93
C LEU A 247 11.38 -6.92 -1.72
N ASN A 248 11.26 -6.68 -3.02
CA ASN A 248 12.40 -6.47 -3.92
C ASN A 248 13.00 -5.08 -3.74
N ILE A 249 14.33 -4.98 -3.78
CA ILE A 249 15.04 -3.73 -3.46
C ILE A 249 14.66 -2.51 -4.29
N GLN A 250 14.20 -2.70 -5.52
CA GLN A 250 13.77 -1.62 -6.40
C GLN A 250 12.53 -0.88 -5.85
N ASP A 251 11.80 -1.51 -4.92
CA ASP A 251 10.61 -0.95 -4.27
C ASP A 251 10.92 -0.27 -2.93
N MET A 252 12.20 -0.11 -2.58
CA MET A 252 12.66 0.50 -1.33
C MET A 252 13.38 1.81 -1.57
N GLN A 253 13.39 2.63 -0.52
CA GLN A 253 14.26 3.79 -0.44
C GLN A 253 15.50 3.44 0.38
N LEU A 254 16.58 4.16 0.12
CA LEU A 254 17.84 4.07 0.84
C LEU A 254 18.15 5.45 1.40
N ILE A 255 18.52 5.49 2.67
CA ILE A 255 19.19 6.62 3.27
C ILE A 255 20.57 6.17 3.73
N SER A 256 21.55 7.03 3.52
CA SER A 256 22.90 6.82 4.00
C SER A 256 23.23 7.93 4.99
N ILE A 257 23.64 7.55 6.20
CA ILE A 257 23.83 8.44 7.34
C ILE A 257 25.29 8.43 7.71
N ALA A 258 25.95 9.60 7.64
CA ALA A 258 27.34 9.75 8.03
C ALA A 258 27.50 9.59 9.55
N LEU A 259 28.44 8.76 9.97
CA LEU A 259 28.75 8.42 11.36
C LEU A 259 30.26 8.60 11.63
N GLU A 260 30.63 8.68 12.92
CA GLU A 260 32.03 8.59 13.30
C GLU A 260 32.56 7.15 13.17
N GLU A 261 33.78 7.01 12.63
CA GLU A 261 34.49 5.73 12.52
C GLU A 261 34.87 5.18 13.91
N VAL A 262 33.94 4.45 14.51
CA VAL A 262 34.14 3.80 15.81
C VAL A 262 33.77 2.33 15.71
N GLU A 263 34.74 1.46 16.02
CA GLU A 263 34.56 0.00 16.11
C GLU A 263 34.03 -0.42 17.49
N GLU A 264 33.51 -1.66 17.57
CA GLU A 264 33.02 -2.29 18.80
C GLU A 264 31.88 -1.51 19.49
N VAL A 265 30.96 -0.94 18.71
CA VAL A 265 29.81 -0.16 19.20
C VAL A 265 28.50 -0.69 18.63
N ASP A 266 27.43 -0.59 19.42
CA ASP A 266 26.09 -0.87 18.95
C ASP A 266 25.52 0.36 18.22
N VAL A 267 24.95 0.12 17.05
CA VAL A 267 24.24 1.15 16.28
C VAL A 267 22.77 1.08 16.63
N LYS A 268 22.24 2.14 17.24
CA LYS A 268 20.84 2.23 17.64
C LYS A 268 20.13 3.36 16.89
N VAL A 269 18.90 3.13 16.45
CA VAL A 269 18.06 4.11 15.74
C VAL A 269 16.97 4.61 16.68
N CYS A 270 16.67 5.90 16.59
CA CYS A 270 15.60 6.55 17.35
C CYS A 270 14.72 7.37 16.41
N CYS A 271 13.39 7.22 16.52
CA CYS A 271 12.47 8.09 15.78
C CYS A 271 12.23 9.40 16.55
N VAL A 272 12.26 10.51 15.83
CA VAL A 272 12.03 11.86 16.37
C VAL A 272 10.57 12.28 16.18
N ASP A 273 10.03 11.93 15.01
CA ASP A 273 8.63 12.11 14.63
C ASP A 273 8.19 10.92 13.73
N SER A 274 7.08 11.03 13.01
CA SER A 274 6.57 9.93 12.18
C SER A 274 7.39 9.61 10.93
N GLN A 275 8.32 10.47 10.53
CA GLN A 275 9.11 10.34 9.30
C GLN A 275 10.59 10.64 9.48
N SER A 276 11.04 11.08 10.65
CA SER A 276 12.42 11.46 10.91
C SER A 276 13.07 10.53 11.93
N ILE A 277 14.34 10.18 11.69
CA ILE A 277 15.16 9.34 12.57
C ILE A 277 16.47 10.02 12.91
N LYS A 278 17.12 9.54 13.97
CA LYS A 278 18.52 9.79 14.26
C LYS A 278 19.21 8.51 14.69
N VAL A 279 20.51 8.43 14.49
CA VAL A 279 21.33 7.26 14.79
C VAL A 279 22.28 7.60 15.94
N GLY A 280 22.38 6.69 16.90
CA GLY A 280 23.33 6.80 18.01
C GLY A 280 24.29 5.62 18.00
N LEU A 281 25.57 5.89 18.26
CA LEU A 281 26.59 4.88 18.53
C LEU A 281 26.70 4.69 20.04
N PHE A 282 26.64 3.43 20.49
CA PHE A 282 26.64 3.08 21.90
C PHE A 282 27.80 2.16 22.24
N LYS A 283 28.59 2.53 23.27
CA LYS A 283 29.60 1.67 23.87
C LYS A 283 29.21 1.37 25.31
N ASP A 284 29.05 0.10 25.66
CA ASP A 284 28.61 -0.33 27.00
C ASP A 284 27.34 0.42 27.48
N ASP A 285 26.36 0.54 26.58
CA ASP A 285 25.11 1.29 26.76
C ASP A 285 25.24 2.81 26.99
N GLN A 286 26.43 3.39 26.80
CA GLN A 286 26.64 4.83 26.79
C GLN A 286 26.65 5.37 25.36
N LEU A 287 25.84 6.39 25.10
CA LEU A 287 25.84 7.13 23.83
C LEU A 287 27.15 7.90 23.71
N ILE A 288 27.93 7.60 22.68
CA ILE A 288 29.22 8.26 22.41
C ILE A 288 29.14 9.26 21.25
N TYR A 289 28.23 9.02 20.30
CA TYR A 289 27.99 9.86 19.14
C TYR A 289 26.52 9.79 18.74
N GLU A 290 25.97 10.89 18.25
CA GLU A 290 24.60 11.00 17.74
C GLU A 290 24.62 11.77 16.41
N SER A 291 23.99 11.21 15.38
CA SER A 291 23.87 11.85 14.07
C SER A 291 22.93 13.06 14.11
N GLU A 292 22.95 13.86 13.05
CA GLU A 292 21.85 14.79 12.78
C GLU A 292 20.52 14.04 12.55
N VAL A 293 19.42 14.79 12.63
CA VAL A 293 18.08 14.25 12.37
C VAL A 293 17.87 14.16 10.87
N GLU A 294 17.62 12.94 10.42
CA GLU A 294 17.44 12.60 9.01
C GLU A 294 15.97 12.35 8.69
N LYS A 295 15.49 12.98 7.63
CA LYS A 295 14.10 12.85 7.19
C LYS A 295 13.97 11.79 6.09
N LEU A 296 13.07 10.83 6.31
CA LEU A 296 12.71 9.79 5.35
C LEU A 296 11.57 10.28 4.44
N TRP A 297 11.63 9.90 3.16
CA TRP A 297 10.70 10.38 2.12
C TRP A 297 9.74 9.31 1.61
#